data_AF-A0A183AIG5-F1
#
_entry.id   AF-A0A183AIG5-F1
#
_cell.length_a   1.000
_cell.length_b   1.000
_cell.length_c   1.000
_cell.angle_alpha   90.00
_cell.angle_beta   90.00
_cell.angle_gamma   90.00
#
_symmetry.space_group_name_H-M   'P 1'
#
loop_
_entity.id
_entity.type
_entity.pdbx_description
1 polymer ?
#
loop_
_entity_poly.entity_id
_entity_poly.type
_entity_poly.pdbx_seq_one_letter_code
_entity_poly.pdbx_strand_id
1 'polypeptide(L)'
;LDIEFLRRVQDKVNVIPVIAKADTLTSEECKEFKKAILNELAANRIHTFDFPDPDECSDRGNEEELIKVRRLRDRAPFAVIGANTLVVGEGGNRVRARCYPWGVVEVENMEHNDFAALRYLLLTAFMQELRDVTHSVHYENYRTAKLSGIAQESHFQTRDGKDPMSIMEAEKKEHEAKMRKMEAEMEAVFEQKVEEKNQKLREFENDLMRRADQMREQLRAQEQEQEAARRAFDLERANWEEAWREWDIGADIGTNGATLGLGERVINEVIKERAKTEKKRKGLF
;
A
#
# COMPACT_ATOMS: atom_id res chain seq x y z
N LEU A 1 -31.92 25.52 26.53
CA LEU A 1 -30.83 26.51 26.64
C LEU A 1 -29.53 25.94 26.08
N ASP A 2 -29.08 24.78 26.57
CA ASP A 2 -27.78 24.19 26.20
C ASP A 2 -27.66 23.88 24.71
N ILE A 3 -28.69 23.30 24.08
CA ILE A 3 -28.71 23.03 22.63
C ILE A 3 -28.51 24.30 21.82
N GLU A 4 -29.19 25.39 22.17
CA GLU A 4 -29.09 26.67 21.46
C GLU A 4 -27.71 27.30 21.65
N PHE A 5 -27.16 27.19 22.86
CA PHE A 5 -25.80 27.65 23.16
C PHE A 5 -24.76 26.89 22.35
N LEU A 6 -24.82 25.55 22.38
CA LEU A 6 -23.90 24.68 21.66
C LEU A 6 -23.97 24.91 20.14
N ARG A 7 -25.17 25.09 19.57
CA ARG A 7 -25.34 25.42 18.15
C ARG A 7 -24.63 26.71 17.73
N ARG A 8 -24.53 27.70 18.62
CA ARG A 8 -23.87 29.00 18.33
C ARG A 8 -22.35 28.95 18.51
N VAL A 9 -21.85 27.98 19.27
CA VAL A 9 -20.46 27.93 19.75
C VAL A 9 -19.65 26.85 19.05
N GLN A 10 -20.29 25.77 18.56
CA GLN A 10 -19.64 24.63 17.91
C GLN A 10 -18.66 25.00 16.78
N ASP A 11 -18.97 26.02 15.98
CA ASP A 11 -18.11 26.41 14.85
C ASP A 11 -16.90 27.26 15.26
N LYS A 12 -16.90 27.73 16.52
CA LYS A 12 -15.92 28.71 17.03
C LYS A 12 -14.88 28.10 17.94
N VAL A 13 -15.18 26.98 18.60
CA VAL A 13 -14.31 26.36 19.59
C VAL A 13 -14.50 24.84 19.61
N ASN A 14 -13.49 24.14 20.10
CA ASN A 14 -13.61 22.72 20.39
C ASN A 14 -14.56 22.50 21.58
N VAL A 15 -15.61 21.71 21.38
CA VAL A 15 -16.63 21.42 22.39
C VAL A 15 -16.43 20.02 22.97
N ILE A 16 -16.12 19.93 24.27
CA ILE A 16 -16.05 18.65 24.99
C ILE A 16 -17.21 18.60 25.99
N PRO A 17 -18.22 17.73 25.79
CA PRO A 17 -19.36 17.64 26.69
C PRO A 17 -18.98 16.95 28.01
N VAL A 18 -19.45 17.54 29.12
CA VAL A 18 -19.16 17.09 30.49
C VAL A 18 -20.44 17.11 31.32
N ILE A 19 -20.69 16.05 32.09
CA ILE A 19 -21.74 15.99 33.09
C ILE A 19 -21.15 16.49 34.41
N ALA A 20 -21.56 17.68 34.82
CA ALA A 20 -21.10 18.29 36.07
C ALA A 20 -21.80 17.68 37.29
N LYS A 21 -21.10 17.68 38.44
CA LYS A 21 -21.62 17.18 39.73
C LYS A 21 -22.19 15.76 39.61
N ALA A 22 -21.41 14.87 38.98
CA ALA A 22 -21.82 13.49 38.76
C ALA A 22 -22.12 12.71 40.06
N ASP A 23 -21.66 13.19 41.21
CA ASP A 23 -22.03 12.67 42.54
C ASP A 23 -23.51 12.82 42.90
N THR A 24 -24.27 13.59 42.12
CA THR A 24 -25.73 13.72 42.29
C THR A 24 -26.54 12.64 41.58
N LEU A 25 -25.88 11.83 40.74
CA LEU A 25 -26.50 10.78 39.94
C LEU A 25 -25.98 9.41 40.39
N THR A 26 -26.85 8.40 40.38
CA THR A 26 -26.41 7.02 40.53
C THR A 26 -25.68 6.55 39.26
N SER A 27 -24.92 5.46 39.35
CA SER A 27 -24.19 4.92 38.20
C SER A 27 -25.11 4.46 37.06
N GLU A 28 -26.35 4.06 37.37
CA GLU A 28 -27.35 3.65 36.38
C GLU A 28 -27.94 4.88 35.67
N GLU A 29 -28.42 5.86 36.44
CA GLU A 29 -28.93 7.13 35.91
C GLU A 29 -27.88 7.85 35.06
N CYS A 30 -26.62 7.83 35.50
CA CYS A 30 -25.51 8.43 34.74
C CYS A 30 -25.34 7.77 33.36
N LYS A 31 -25.46 6.44 33.26
CA LYS A 31 -25.37 5.72 31.98
C LYS A 31 -26.53 6.07 31.05
N GLU A 32 -27.74 6.14 31.57
CA GLU A 32 -28.92 6.54 30.81
C GLU A 32 -28.81 7.99 30.34
N PHE A 33 -28.35 8.88 31.23
CA PHE A 33 -28.15 10.29 30.93
C PHE A 33 -27.07 10.52 29.87
N LYS A 34 -25.95 9.78 29.93
CA LYS A 34 -24.93 9.79 28.87
C LYS A 34 -25.52 9.44 27.50
N LYS A 35 -26.35 8.39 27.42
CA LYS A 35 -27.03 8.00 26.18
C LYS A 35 -28.01 9.07 25.70
N ALA A 36 -28.79 9.65 26.61
CA ALA A 36 -29.73 10.71 26.28
C ALA A 36 -29.02 11.93 25.69
N ILE A 37 -27.91 12.37 26.30
CA ILE A 37 -27.10 13.48 25.79
C ILE A 37 -26.56 13.19 24.39
N LEU A 38 -25.99 12.01 24.16
CA LEU A 38 -25.44 11.63 22.84
C LEU A 38 -26.54 11.62 21.77
N ASN A 39 -27.73 11.11 22.09
CA ASN A 39 -28.87 11.12 21.18
C ASN A 39 -29.34 12.54 20.87
N GLU A 40 -29.40 13.44 21.87
CA GLU A 40 -29.78 14.84 21.66
C GLU A 40 -28.75 15.60 20.83
N LEU A 41 -27.45 15.39 21.07
CA LEU A 41 -26.38 16.00 20.28
C LEU A 41 -26.47 15.58 18.81
N ALA A 42 -26.67 14.28 18.56
CA ALA A 42 -26.83 13.74 17.22
C ALA A 42 -28.09 14.28 16.52
N ALA A 43 -29.23 14.28 17.22
CA ALA A 43 -30.50 14.79 16.68
C ALA A 43 -30.43 16.28 16.29
N ASN A 44 -29.64 17.06 17.04
CA ASN A 44 -29.47 18.49 16.80
C ASN A 44 -28.29 18.83 15.87
N ARG A 45 -27.57 17.82 15.34
CA ARG A 45 -26.38 17.97 14.50
C ARG A 45 -25.33 18.89 15.16
N ILE A 46 -25.10 18.68 16.45
CA ILE A 46 -24.08 19.42 17.19
C ILE A 46 -22.75 18.67 17.06
N HIS A 47 -21.75 19.33 16.48
CA HIS A 47 -20.41 18.81 16.36
C HIS A 47 -19.64 19.00 17.67
N THR A 48 -19.28 17.89 18.31
CA THR A 48 -18.39 17.86 19.48
C THR A 48 -16.99 17.45 19.06
N PHE A 49 -16.04 17.56 19.98
CA PHE A 49 -14.69 17.03 19.79
C PHE A 49 -14.77 15.53 19.47
N ASP A 50 -14.37 15.18 18.26
CA ASP A 50 -14.31 13.80 17.80
C ASP A 50 -12.93 13.22 18.10
N PHE A 51 -12.95 12.02 18.66
CA PHE A 51 -11.73 11.24 18.85
C PHE A 51 -11.31 10.68 17.50
N PRO A 52 -10.03 10.83 17.10
CA PRO A 52 -9.53 10.24 15.86
C PRO A 52 -9.88 8.75 15.77
N ASP A 53 -10.32 8.31 14.60
CA ASP A 53 -10.63 6.89 14.41
C ASP A 53 -9.33 6.08 14.49
N PRO A 54 -9.35 4.97 15.24
CA PRO A 54 -8.13 4.23 15.52
C PRO A 54 -7.50 3.61 14.25
N ASP A 55 -8.28 3.43 13.19
CA ASP A 55 -7.82 2.93 11.90
C ASP A 55 -7.06 3.99 11.10
N GLU A 56 -7.32 5.29 11.32
CA GLU A 56 -6.55 6.40 10.74
C GLU A 56 -5.24 6.67 11.51
N CYS A 57 -5.18 6.23 12.77
CA CYS A 57 -4.02 6.38 13.66
C CYS A 57 -3.05 5.19 13.67
N SER A 58 -3.32 4.12 12.91
CA SER A 58 -2.48 2.90 12.92
C SER A 58 -1.03 3.15 12.49
N ASP A 59 -0.78 4.25 11.78
CA ASP A 59 0.54 4.62 11.25
C ASP A 59 1.34 5.55 12.18
N ARG A 60 0.75 6.03 13.30
CA ARG A 60 1.34 7.11 14.12
C ARG A 60 1.57 6.81 15.61
N GLY A 61 1.12 5.67 16.15
CA GLY A 61 1.17 5.46 17.62
C GLY A 61 1.37 4.02 18.09
N ASN A 62 1.97 3.88 19.27
CA ASN A 62 2.08 2.62 20.01
C ASN A 62 0.67 2.05 20.30
N GLU A 63 0.51 0.73 20.20
CA GLU A 63 -0.77 0.03 20.45
C GLU A 63 -1.41 0.38 21.81
N GLU A 64 -0.58 0.66 22.82
CA GLU A 64 -1.02 1.10 24.14
C GLU A 64 -1.72 2.47 24.17
N GLU A 65 -1.28 3.40 23.34
CA GLU A 65 -1.86 4.74 23.26
C GLU A 65 -3.22 4.70 22.56
N LEU A 66 -3.32 3.88 21.52
CA LEU A 66 -4.57 3.62 20.82
C LEU A 66 -5.64 3.02 21.75
N ILE A 67 -5.24 2.09 22.63
CA ILE A 67 -6.13 1.52 23.65
C ILE A 67 -6.59 2.59 24.65
N LYS A 68 -5.71 3.52 25.05
CA LYS A 68 -6.07 4.62 25.96
C LYS A 68 -7.06 5.57 25.29
N VAL A 69 -6.85 5.94 24.03
CA VAL A 69 -7.76 6.80 23.27
C VAL A 69 -9.14 6.16 23.11
N ARG A 70 -9.20 4.87 22.78
CA ARG A 70 -10.47 4.12 22.72
C ARG A 70 -11.22 4.17 24.06
N ARG A 71 -10.52 3.92 25.18
CA ARG A 71 -11.11 4.00 26.53
C ARG A 71 -11.61 5.40 26.90
N LEU A 72 -10.97 6.47 26.38
CA LEU A 72 -11.45 7.84 26.58
C LEU A 72 -12.73 8.12 25.77
N ARG A 73 -12.76 7.65 24.52
CA ARG A 73 -13.93 7.78 23.63
C ARG A 73 -15.16 7.14 24.25
N ASP A 74 -15.03 5.94 24.80
CA ASP A 74 -16.14 5.21 25.43
C ASP A 74 -16.68 5.88 26.70
N ARG A 75 -15.88 6.75 27.33
CA ARG A 75 -16.28 7.47 28.55
C ARG A 75 -16.98 8.79 28.27
N ALA A 76 -16.89 9.33 27.06
CA ALA A 76 -17.55 10.57 26.68
C ALA A 76 -19.07 10.39 26.59
N PRO A 77 -19.89 11.35 27.08
CA PRO A 77 -19.49 12.57 27.79
C PRO A 77 -18.98 12.28 29.23
N PHE A 78 -17.94 13.01 29.65
CA PHE A 78 -17.24 12.74 30.93
C PHE A 78 -18.09 13.14 32.12
N ALA A 79 -18.33 12.22 33.05
CA ALA A 79 -19.04 12.50 34.30
C ALA A 79 -18.05 12.89 35.39
N VAL A 80 -17.99 14.18 35.74
CA VAL A 80 -16.92 14.72 36.59
C VAL A 80 -17.43 15.28 37.91
N ILE A 81 -16.55 15.21 38.89
CA ILE A 81 -16.76 15.75 40.24
C ILE A 81 -15.56 16.64 40.56
N GLY A 82 -15.83 17.88 40.96
CA GLY A 82 -14.80 18.83 41.38
C GLY A 82 -14.75 18.97 42.89
N ALA A 83 -13.55 19.01 43.47
CA ALA A 83 -13.35 19.32 44.89
C ALA A 83 -12.08 20.16 45.08
N ASN A 84 -12.18 21.18 45.94
CA ASN A 84 -11.04 21.98 46.38
C ASN A 84 -10.52 21.54 47.75
N THR A 85 -11.29 20.72 48.47
CA THR A 85 -10.95 20.22 49.80
C THR A 85 -10.01 19.03 49.70
N LEU A 86 -8.94 19.05 50.51
CA LEU A 86 -8.02 17.93 50.65
C LEU A 86 -8.40 17.12 51.89
N VAL A 87 -8.55 15.82 51.71
CA VAL A 87 -8.79 14.86 52.79
C VAL A 87 -7.56 13.98 52.92
N VAL A 88 -7.17 13.68 54.15
CA VAL A 88 -6.07 12.75 54.43
C VAL A 88 -6.65 11.34 54.38
N GLY A 89 -6.24 10.56 53.38
CA GLY A 89 -6.64 9.16 53.26
C GLY A 89 -5.95 8.26 54.29
N GLU A 90 -6.35 7.00 54.34
CA GLU A 90 -5.87 6.01 55.33
C GLU A 90 -4.34 5.82 55.31
N GLY A 91 -3.70 6.05 54.15
CA GLY A 91 -2.25 5.96 53.98
C GLY A 91 -1.47 7.26 54.21
N GLY A 92 -2.08 8.32 54.74
CA GLY A 92 -1.45 9.63 54.95
C GLY A 92 -1.32 10.51 53.69
N ASN A 93 -1.71 9.98 52.53
CA ASN A 93 -1.75 10.73 51.28
C ASN A 93 -2.92 11.74 51.28
N ARG A 94 -2.66 12.95 50.82
CA ARG A 94 -3.67 14.01 50.68
C ARG A 94 -4.33 13.89 49.30
N VAL A 95 -5.60 13.54 49.27
CA VAL A 95 -6.39 13.42 48.05
C VAL A 95 -7.49 14.48 48.01
N ARG A 96 -7.83 14.96 46.81
CA ARG A 96 -8.96 15.88 46.64
C ARG A 96 -10.25 15.08 46.71
N ALA A 97 -11.15 15.45 47.62
CA ALA A 97 -12.38 14.70 47.82
C ALA A 97 -13.53 15.58 48.32
N ARG A 98 -14.77 15.11 48.10
CA ARG A 98 -15.98 15.67 48.71
C ARG A 98 -16.44 14.75 49.83
N CYS A 99 -16.65 15.30 51.02
CA CYS A 99 -17.15 14.55 52.17
C CYS A 99 -18.65 14.78 52.32
N TYR A 100 -19.37 13.67 52.44
CA TYR A 100 -20.78 13.61 52.79
C TYR A 100 -20.96 12.81 54.08
N PRO A 101 -22.09 12.97 54.80
CA PRO A 101 -22.37 12.15 55.98
C PRO A 101 -22.36 10.64 55.71
N TRP A 102 -22.65 10.23 54.47
CA TRP A 102 -22.71 8.83 54.03
C TRP A 102 -21.44 8.32 53.35
N GLY A 103 -20.41 9.15 53.15
CA GLY A 103 -19.18 8.70 52.50
C GLY A 103 -18.32 9.82 51.93
N VAL A 104 -17.16 9.43 51.39
CA VAL A 104 -16.19 10.34 50.80
C VAL A 104 -16.02 10.01 49.33
N VAL A 105 -16.17 11.00 48.47
CA VAL A 105 -16.02 10.86 47.03
C VAL A 105 -14.70 11.48 46.59
N GLU A 106 -13.74 10.61 46.28
CA GLU A 106 -12.44 11.02 45.76
C GLU A 106 -12.52 11.48 44.31
N VAL A 107 -11.87 12.61 44.00
CA VAL A 107 -11.91 13.23 42.66
C VAL A 107 -10.99 12.51 41.68
N GLU A 108 -9.85 11.99 42.14
CA GLU A 108 -8.86 11.36 41.24
C GLU A 108 -9.13 9.86 41.01
N ASN A 109 -10.13 9.29 41.70
CA ASN A 109 -10.50 7.90 41.56
C ASN A 109 -11.43 7.68 40.36
N MET A 110 -11.00 6.83 39.43
CA MET A 110 -11.71 6.47 38.18
C MET A 110 -12.97 5.63 38.39
N GLU A 111 -13.14 5.03 39.57
CA GLU A 111 -14.37 4.29 39.95
C GLU A 111 -15.48 5.25 40.38
N HIS A 112 -15.12 6.43 40.91
CA HIS A 112 -16.07 7.44 41.34
C HIS A 112 -16.48 8.40 40.22
N ASN A 113 -15.55 8.76 39.34
CA ASN A 113 -15.80 9.73 38.27
C ASN A 113 -14.79 9.62 37.11
N ASP A 114 -15.02 10.42 36.06
CA ASP A 114 -14.18 10.49 34.86
C ASP A 114 -13.21 11.70 34.84
N PHE A 115 -12.98 12.38 35.95
CA PHE A 115 -12.10 13.56 36.03
C PHE A 115 -10.67 13.25 35.62
N ALA A 116 -10.12 12.11 36.06
CA ALA A 116 -8.77 11.70 35.67
C ALA A 116 -8.67 11.42 34.17
N ALA A 117 -9.74 10.90 33.55
CA ALA A 117 -9.83 10.71 32.10
C ALA A 117 -9.88 12.05 31.35
N LEU A 118 -10.73 12.98 31.80
CA LEU A 118 -10.83 14.32 31.23
C LEU A 118 -9.49 15.10 31.34
N ARG A 119 -8.82 14.99 32.50
CA ARG A 119 -7.50 15.62 32.72
C ARG A 119 -6.45 15.07 31.75
N TYR A 120 -6.41 13.76 31.58
CA TYR A 120 -5.46 13.12 30.65
C TYR A 120 -5.73 13.52 29.20
N LEU A 121 -7.01 13.59 28.79
CA LEU A 121 -7.41 14.08 27.47
C LEU A 121 -6.89 15.50 27.23
N LEU A 122 -7.19 16.44 28.13
CA LEU A 122 -6.90 17.86 27.94
C LEU A 122 -5.41 18.21 28.08
N LEU A 123 -4.72 17.60 29.05
CA LEU A 123 -3.36 18.01 29.42
C LEU A 123 -2.26 17.13 28.85
N THR A 124 -2.59 15.93 28.36
CA THR A 124 -1.57 14.96 27.95
C THR A 124 -1.77 14.47 26.54
N ALA A 125 -2.96 13.95 26.20
CA ALA A 125 -3.18 13.31 24.91
C ALA A 125 -3.48 14.31 23.78
N PHE A 126 -4.48 15.18 23.96
CA PHE A 126 -5.06 15.94 22.85
C PHE A 126 -4.78 17.44 22.87
N MET A 127 -3.89 17.93 23.75
CA MET A 127 -3.59 19.37 23.85
C MET A 127 -3.13 19.97 22.51
N GLN A 128 -2.24 19.25 21.82
CA GLN A 128 -1.67 19.71 20.56
C GLN A 128 -2.72 19.70 19.44
N GLU A 129 -3.50 18.63 19.33
CA GLU A 129 -4.58 18.53 18.34
C GLU A 129 -5.66 19.59 18.56
N LEU A 130 -6.09 19.82 19.80
CA LEU A 130 -7.05 20.88 20.15
C LEU A 130 -6.54 22.26 19.70
N ARG A 131 -5.24 22.53 19.88
CA ARG A 131 -4.61 23.78 19.41
C ARG A 131 -4.62 23.86 17.88
N ASP A 132 -4.27 22.77 17.21
CA ASP A 132 -4.12 22.73 15.76
C ASP A 132 -5.48 22.85 15.06
N VAL A 133 -6.55 22.24 15.59
CA VAL A 133 -7.93 22.43 15.13
C VAL A 133 -8.40 23.87 15.39
N THR A 134 -8.06 24.43 16.56
CA THR A 134 -8.40 25.83 16.86
C THR A 134 -7.78 26.79 15.85
N HIS A 135 -6.51 26.57 15.48
CA HIS A 135 -5.81 27.42 14.54
C HIS A 135 -6.29 27.21 13.09
N SER A 136 -6.32 25.96 12.63
CA SER A 136 -6.56 25.64 11.21
C SER A 136 -8.02 25.71 10.80
N VAL A 137 -8.95 25.42 11.73
CA VAL A 137 -10.39 25.39 11.45
C VAL A 137 -11.07 26.62 12.03
N HIS A 138 -11.11 26.73 13.36
CA HIS A 138 -11.94 27.75 14.02
C HIS A 138 -11.44 29.18 13.74
N TYR A 139 -10.13 29.41 13.84
CA TYR A 139 -9.54 30.71 13.59
C TYR A 139 -9.57 31.08 12.10
N GLU A 140 -9.24 30.17 11.18
CA GLU A 140 -9.31 30.47 9.75
C GLU A 140 -10.75 30.74 9.27
N ASN A 141 -11.75 30.03 9.81
CA ASN A 141 -13.16 30.32 9.55
C ASN A 141 -13.52 31.73 10.01
N TYR A 142 -13.12 32.11 11.23
CA TYR A 142 -13.32 33.47 11.74
C TYR A 142 -12.58 34.52 10.89
N ARG A 143 -11.32 34.27 10.54
CA ARG A 143 -10.48 35.15 9.74
C ARG A 143 -11.09 35.39 8.37
N THR A 144 -11.53 34.33 7.70
CA THR A 144 -12.20 34.41 6.39
C THR A 144 -13.51 35.18 6.48
N ALA A 145 -14.33 34.93 7.49
CA ALA A 145 -15.58 35.66 7.71
C ALA A 145 -15.35 37.15 8.00
N LYS A 146 -14.30 37.50 8.75
CA LYS A 146 -13.96 38.91 9.04
C LYS A 146 -13.37 39.63 7.84
N LEU A 147 -12.45 39.00 7.12
CA LEU A 147 -11.82 39.62 5.95
C LEU A 147 -12.83 39.80 4.80
N SER A 148 -13.74 38.86 4.60
CA SER A 148 -14.84 39.00 3.63
C SER A 148 -15.80 40.15 4.00
N GLY A 149 -16.16 40.28 5.29
CA GLY A 149 -16.97 41.41 5.77
C GLY A 149 -16.28 42.76 5.54
N ILE A 150 -14.98 42.86 5.83
CA ILE A 150 -14.20 44.10 5.59
C ILE A 150 -14.09 44.39 4.09
N ALA A 151 -13.87 43.37 3.25
CA ALA A 151 -13.83 43.56 1.79
C ALA A 151 -15.15 44.11 1.24
N GLN A 152 -16.29 43.65 1.78
CA GLN A 152 -17.62 44.17 1.42
C GLN A 152 -17.85 45.59 1.94
N GLU A 153 -17.50 45.89 3.19
CA GLU A 153 -17.69 47.21 3.80
C GLU A 153 -16.76 48.29 3.23
N SER A 154 -15.55 47.91 2.84
CA SER A 154 -14.55 48.85 2.33
C SER A 154 -14.85 49.36 0.91
N HIS A 155 -15.90 48.84 0.24
CA HIS A 155 -16.26 49.21 -1.14
C HIS A 155 -15.00 49.41 -1.99
N PHE A 156 -14.06 48.48 -1.93
CA PHE A 156 -12.83 48.58 -2.70
C PHE A 156 -13.20 48.44 -4.17
N GLN A 157 -13.56 49.57 -4.78
CA GLN A 157 -13.74 49.70 -6.21
C GLN A 157 -12.34 49.60 -6.82
N THR A 158 -11.91 48.38 -7.10
CA THR A 158 -10.97 48.13 -8.19
C THR A 158 -11.47 48.91 -9.40
N ARG A 159 -10.58 49.59 -10.13
CA ARG A 159 -10.90 50.55 -11.23
C ARG A 159 -11.88 50.04 -12.30
N ASP A 160 -12.19 48.74 -12.31
CA ASP A 160 -13.09 48.05 -13.23
C ASP A 160 -14.42 47.52 -12.61
N GLY A 161 -14.75 47.88 -11.36
CA GLY A 161 -16.06 47.58 -10.76
C GLY A 161 -16.32 46.09 -10.47
N LYS A 162 -15.28 45.25 -10.48
CA LYS A 162 -15.34 43.82 -10.15
C LYS A 162 -14.45 43.51 -8.95
N ASP A 163 -15.04 42.80 -7.99
CA ASP A 163 -14.43 42.39 -6.71
C ASP A 163 -13.14 41.58 -6.97
N PRO A 164 -11.97 41.91 -6.37
CA PRO A 164 -10.70 41.21 -6.62
C PRO A 164 -10.75 39.70 -6.38
N MET A 165 -11.57 39.25 -5.42
CA MET A 165 -11.81 37.83 -5.16
C MET A 165 -12.59 37.15 -6.29
N SER A 166 -13.55 37.85 -6.91
CA SER A 166 -14.29 37.34 -8.07
C SER A 166 -13.39 37.19 -9.29
N ILE A 167 -12.39 38.07 -9.45
CA ILE A 167 -11.40 37.98 -10.53
C ILE A 167 -10.49 36.78 -10.28
N MET A 168 -9.98 36.59 -9.06
CA MET A 168 -9.14 35.44 -8.71
C MET A 168 -9.90 34.10 -8.80
N GLU A 169 -11.18 34.08 -8.44
CA GLU A 169 -12.02 32.88 -8.54
C GLU A 169 -12.38 32.58 -10.00
N ALA A 170 -12.64 33.60 -10.82
CA ALA A 170 -12.81 33.44 -12.26
C ALA A 170 -11.52 32.96 -12.94
N GLU A 171 -10.36 33.52 -12.58
CA GLU A 171 -9.05 33.08 -13.07
C GLU A 171 -8.72 31.66 -12.62
N LYS A 172 -9.01 31.31 -11.36
CA LYS A 172 -8.85 29.95 -10.85
C LYS A 172 -9.73 28.97 -11.60
N LYS A 173 -11.00 29.31 -11.83
CA LYS A 173 -11.95 28.49 -12.57
C LYS A 173 -11.56 28.35 -14.05
N GLU A 174 -11.03 29.41 -14.65
CA GLU A 174 -10.50 29.36 -16.02
C GLU A 174 -9.23 28.51 -16.10
N HIS A 175 -8.35 28.59 -15.09
CA HIS A 175 -7.16 27.77 -14.99
C HIS A 175 -7.49 26.30 -14.76
N GLU A 176 -8.41 25.98 -13.84
CA GLU A 176 -8.93 24.62 -13.64
C GLU A 176 -9.57 24.06 -14.92
N ALA A 177 -10.33 24.87 -15.66
CA ALA A 177 -10.89 24.46 -16.94
C ALA A 177 -9.80 24.18 -18.01
N LYS A 178 -8.75 25.01 -18.05
CA LYS A 178 -7.58 24.78 -18.93
C LYS A 178 -6.82 23.53 -18.54
N MET A 179 -6.56 23.31 -17.25
CA MET A 179 -5.89 22.13 -16.73
C MET A 179 -6.69 20.87 -17.04
N ARG A 180 -8.01 20.89 -16.82
CA ARG A 180 -8.89 19.77 -17.16
C ARG A 180 -8.92 19.47 -18.65
N LYS A 181 -8.87 20.50 -19.51
CA LYS A 181 -8.76 20.32 -20.96
C LYS A 181 -7.41 19.72 -21.36
N MET A 182 -6.32 20.19 -20.75
CA MET A 182 -4.98 19.66 -20.97
C MET A 182 -4.84 18.21 -20.51
N GLU A 183 -5.45 17.85 -19.37
CA GLU A 183 -5.53 16.47 -18.88
C GLU A 183 -6.29 15.56 -19.86
N ALA A 184 -7.47 16.00 -20.33
CA ALA A 184 -8.24 15.23 -21.31
C ALA A 184 -7.49 15.05 -22.65
N GLU A 185 -6.78 16.08 -23.11
CA GLU A 185 -5.92 15.98 -24.30
C GLU A 185 -4.73 15.04 -24.06
N MET A 186 -4.11 15.07 -22.87
CA MET A 186 -2.99 14.20 -22.52
C MET A 186 -3.43 12.74 -22.38
N GLU A 187 -4.61 12.49 -21.81
CA GLU A 187 -5.21 11.17 -21.65
C GLU A 187 -5.57 10.55 -23.01
N ALA A 188 -6.15 11.34 -23.93
CA ALA A 188 -6.44 10.88 -25.29
C ALA A 188 -5.15 10.53 -26.07
N VAL A 189 -4.09 11.35 -25.95
CA VAL A 189 -2.79 11.05 -26.56
C VAL A 189 -2.15 9.81 -25.92
N PHE A 190 -2.36 9.60 -24.62
CA PHE A 190 -1.88 8.41 -23.93
C PHE A 190 -2.60 7.15 -24.39
N GLU A 191 -3.93 7.17 -24.48
CA GLU A 191 -4.72 6.05 -25.03
C GLU A 191 -4.26 5.68 -26.45
N GLN A 192 -4.09 6.67 -27.32
CA GLN A 192 -3.61 6.43 -28.68
C GLN A 192 -2.22 5.77 -28.70
N LYS A 193 -1.30 6.20 -27.83
CA LYS A 193 0.03 5.58 -27.70
C LYS A 193 -0.03 4.17 -27.12
N VAL A 194 -0.94 3.91 -26.18
CA VAL A 194 -1.15 2.57 -25.60
C VAL A 194 -1.68 1.62 -26.66
N GLU A 195 -2.66 2.04 -27.45
CA GLU A 195 -3.17 1.24 -28.57
C GLU A 195 -2.10 0.94 -29.60
N GLU A 196 -1.31 1.94 -30.02
CA GLU A 196 -0.22 1.76 -30.98
C GLU A 196 0.84 0.77 -30.46
N LYS A 197 1.20 0.87 -29.16
CA LYS A 197 2.14 -0.06 -28.53
C LYS A 197 1.57 -1.47 -28.41
N ASN A 198 0.32 -1.62 -28.03
CA ASN A 198 -0.36 -2.92 -27.97
C ASN A 198 -0.50 -3.56 -29.36
N GLN A 199 -0.72 -2.75 -30.40
CA GLN A 199 -0.76 -3.24 -31.78
C GLN A 199 0.62 -3.72 -32.23
N LYS A 200 1.68 -2.94 -31.96
CA LYS A 200 3.06 -3.35 -32.22
C LYS A 200 3.44 -4.63 -31.48
N LEU A 201 3.05 -4.77 -30.20
CA LEU A 201 3.27 -5.99 -29.42
C LEU A 201 2.60 -7.19 -30.07
N ARG A 202 1.34 -7.06 -30.50
CA ARG A 202 0.63 -8.12 -31.22
C ARG A 202 1.31 -8.51 -32.54
N GLU A 203 1.83 -7.54 -33.29
CA GLU A 203 2.60 -7.81 -34.51
C GLU A 203 3.90 -8.54 -34.21
N PHE A 204 4.62 -8.14 -33.15
CA PHE A 204 5.83 -8.83 -32.70
C PHE A 204 5.55 -10.26 -32.24
N GLU A 205 4.48 -10.48 -31.47
CA GLU A 205 4.05 -11.82 -31.05
C GLU A 205 3.75 -12.72 -32.25
N ASN A 206 3.03 -12.19 -33.24
CA ASN A 206 2.71 -12.92 -34.47
C ASN A 206 3.97 -13.25 -35.30
N ASP A 207 4.93 -12.33 -35.41
CA ASP A 207 6.19 -12.60 -36.11
C ASP A 207 7.04 -13.64 -35.35
N LEU A 208 7.08 -13.56 -34.02
CA LEU A 208 7.76 -14.53 -33.18
C LEU A 208 7.16 -15.93 -33.35
N MET A 209 5.82 -16.01 -33.40
CA MET A 209 5.08 -17.25 -33.62
C MET A 209 5.41 -17.86 -34.99
N ARG A 210 5.43 -17.04 -36.05
CA ARG A 210 5.83 -17.50 -37.41
C ARG A 210 7.25 -18.04 -37.44
N ARG A 211 8.20 -17.35 -36.80
CA ARG A 211 9.60 -17.82 -36.71
C ARG A 211 9.71 -19.12 -35.93
N ALA A 212 8.94 -19.28 -34.86
CA ALA A 212 8.90 -20.51 -34.08
C ALA A 212 8.35 -21.68 -34.90
N ASP A 213 7.32 -21.46 -35.70
CA ASP A 213 6.75 -22.49 -36.58
C ASP A 213 7.71 -22.86 -37.72
N GLN A 214 8.37 -21.87 -38.34
CA GLN A 214 9.43 -22.13 -39.33
C GLN A 214 10.58 -22.96 -38.74
N MET A 215 11.03 -22.62 -37.53
CA MET A 215 12.09 -23.36 -36.84
C MET A 215 11.66 -24.79 -36.50
N ARG A 216 10.40 -24.99 -36.09
CA ARG A 216 9.83 -26.33 -35.87
C ARG A 216 9.76 -27.16 -37.15
N GLU A 217 9.39 -26.56 -38.27
CA GLU A 217 9.38 -27.24 -39.56
C GLU A 217 10.79 -27.62 -40.02
N GLN A 218 11.77 -26.74 -39.84
CA GLN A 218 13.17 -27.04 -40.13
C GLN A 218 13.71 -28.19 -39.26
N LEU A 219 13.41 -28.19 -37.96
CA LEU A 219 13.79 -29.28 -37.05
C LEU A 219 13.15 -30.61 -37.48
N ARG A 220 11.85 -30.60 -37.83
CA ARG A 220 11.16 -31.81 -38.33
C ARG A 220 11.78 -32.33 -39.64
N ALA A 221 12.17 -31.44 -40.55
CA ALA A 221 12.82 -31.83 -41.79
C ALA A 221 14.21 -32.44 -41.52
N GLN A 222 14.99 -31.84 -40.62
CA GLN A 222 16.28 -32.40 -40.19
C GLN A 222 16.11 -33.76 -39.51
N GLU A 223 15.13 -33.93 -38.64
CA GLU A 223 14.82 -35.23 -38.01
C GLU A 223 14.52 -36.29 -39.08
N GLN A 224 13.69 -35.98 -40.07
CA GLN A 224 13.38 -36.89 -41.17
C GLN A 224 14.60 -37.22 -42.03
N GLU A 225 15.47 -36.25 -42.32
CA GLU A 225 16.70 -36.46 -43.07
C GLU A 225 17.68 -37.36 -42.29
N GLN A 226 17.85 -37.11 -40.99
CA GLN A 226 18.69 -37.93 -40.12
C GLN A 226 18.13 -39.35 -39.98
N GLU A 227 16.81 -39.52 -39.87
CA GLU A 227 16.18 -40.83 -39.88
C GLU A 227 16.37 -41.57 -41.21
N ALA A 228 16.22 -40.89 -42.35
CA ALA A 228 16.43 -41.47 -43.66
C ALA A 228 17.90 -41.88 -43.86
N ALA A 229 18.85 -41.03 -43.45
CA ALA A 229 20.27 -41.33 -43.48
C ALA A 229 20.63 -42.51 -42.57
N ARG A 230 20.03 -42.60 -41.36
CA ARG A 230 20.19 -43.76 -40.47
C ARG A 230 19.67 -45.04 -41.11
N ARG A 231 18.47 -45.01 -41.71
CA ARG A 231 17.89 -46.17 -42.40
C ARG A 231 18.74 -46.61 -43.60
N ALA A 232 19.27 -45.65 -44.38
CA ALA A 232 20.16 -45.93 -45.50
C ALA A 232 21.47 -46.55 -45.03
N PHE A 233 22.08 -45.98 -43.98
CA PHE A 233 23.30 -46.52 -43.37
C PHE A 233 23.09 -47.92 -42.80
N ASP A 234 21.97 -48.17 -42.12
CA ASP A 234 21.65 -49.51 -41.60
C ASP A 234 21.44 -50.53 -42.73
N LEU A 235 20.86 -50.12 -43.87
CA LEU A 235 20.75 -50.96 -45.07
C LEU A 235 22.11 -51.22 -45.73
N GLU A 236 22.95 -50.20 -45.87
CA GLU A 236 24.33 -50.36 -46.37
C GLU A 236 25.16 -51.26 -45.44
N ARG A 237 25.04 -51.09 -44.12
CA ARG A 237 25.69 -51.94 -43.13
C ARG A 237 25.19 -53.37 -43.26
N ALA A 238 23.89 -53.59 -43.38
CA ALA A 238 23.33 -54.94 -43.57
C ALA A 238 23.84 -55.59 -44.87
N ASN A 239 23.86 -54.85 -45.99
CA ASN A 239 24.43 -55.34 -47.25
C ASN A 239 25.93 -55.63 -47.14
N TRP A 240 26.69 -54.77 -46.46
CA TRP A 240 28.12 -54.96 -46.23
C TRP A 240 28.37 -56.19 -45.34
N GLU A 241 27.60 -56.37 -44.28
CA GLU A 241 27.66 -57.53 -43.40
C GLU A 241 27.31 -58.82 -44.16
N GLU A 242 26.30 -58.80 -45.05
CA GLU A 242 25.98 -59.95 -45.91
C GLU A 242 27.11 -60.26 -46.90
N ALA A 243 27.67 -59.26 -47.58
CA ALA A 243 28.78 -59.42 -48.52
C ALA A 243 30.09 -59.86 -47.84
N TRP A 244 30.37 -59.38 -46.63
CA TRP A 244 31.50 -59.85 -45.82
C TRP A 244 31.26 -61.24 -45.25
N ARG A 245 30.03 -61.59 -44.88
CA ARG A 245 29.68 -62.95 -44.43
C ARG A 245 29.86 -63.98 -45.55
N GLU A 246 29.77 -63.58 -46.83
CA GLU A 246 30.17 -64.41 -47.98
C GLU A 246 31.70 -64.53 -48.15
N TRP A 247 32.49 -63.52 -47.75
CA TRP A 247 33.96 -63.53 -47.81
C TRP A 247 34.65 -64.17 -46.59
N ASP A 248 34.00 -64.17 -45.42
CA ASP A 248 34.51 -64.74 -44.17
C ASP A 248 34.31 -66.27 -44.09
N ILE A 249 33.75 -66.88 -45.14
CA ILE A 249 33.86 -68.32 -45.43
C ILE A 249 35.28 -68.60 -45.96
N GLY A 250 36.28 -68.36 -45.10
CA GLY A 250 37.69 -68.49 -45.42
C GLY A 250 38.62 -68.32 -44.22
N ALA A 251 38.10 -68.22 -42.99
CA ALA A 251 38.90 -68.45 -41.80
C ALA A 251 39.10 -69.96 -41.61
N ASP A 252 40.06 -70.51 -42.35
CA ASP A 252 40.67 -71.79 -42.01
C ASP A 252 42.20 -71.64 -42.13
N ILE A 253 42.87 -71.59 -40.98
CA ILE A 253 43.99 -72.49 -40.61
C ILE A 253 44.56 -72.04 -39.26
N GLY A 254 44.40 -72.92 -38.28
CA GLY A 254 45.47 -73.36 -37.37
C GLY A 254 46.46 -72.35 -36.81
N THR A 255 46.21 -71.99 -35.55
CA THR A 255 47.16 -72.00 -34.41
C THR A 255 48.63 -71.62 -34.64
N ASN A 256 49.05 -70.61 -33.86
CA ASN A 256 50.39 -70.34 -33.33
C ASN A 256 51.39 -69.62 -34.23
N GLY A 257 51.22 -68.30 -34.31
CA GLY A 257 52.23 -67.36 -34.77
C GLY A 257 51.56 -66.13 -35.36
N ALA A 258 51.42 -65.08 -34.53
CA ALA A 258 50.76 -63.83 -34.86
C ALA A 258 51.33 -63.20 -36.14
N THR A 259 50.68 -63.52 -37.26
CA THR A 259 50.92 -62.90 -38.55
C THR A 259 49.65 -62.14 -38.89
N LEU A 260 49.65 -60.84 -38.55
CA LEU A 260 48.58 -59.88 -38.80
C LEU A 260 47.97 -60.14 -40.20
N GLY A 261 46.65 -60.24 -40.25
CA GLY A 261 45.91 -60.47 -41.50
C GLY A 261 46.22 -59.37 -42.51
N LEU A 262 46.11 -59.68 -43.81
CA LEU A 262 46.35 -58.71 -44.89
C LEU A 262 45.55 -57.41 -44.67
N GLY A 263 44.31 -57.50 -44.17
CA GLY A 263 43.51 -56.34 -43.78
C GLY A 263 44.11 -55.51 -42.65
N GLU A 264 44.63 -56.15 -41.60
CA GLU A 264 45.32 -55.48 -40.48
C GLU A 264 46.67 -54.85 -40.88
N ARG A 265 47.38 -55.43 -41.85
CA ARG A 265 48.61 -54.84 -42.41
C ARG A 265 48.30 -53.59 -43.22
N VAL A 266 47.30 -53.64 -44.09
CA VAL A 266 46.88 -52.49 -44.91
C VAL A 266 46.38 -51.34 -44.03
N ILE A 267 45.60 -51.64 -42.99
CA ILE A 267 45.12 -50.62 -42.04
C ILE A 267 46.29 -50.00 -41.26
N ASN A 268 47.23 -50.80 -40.77
CA ASN A 268 48.41 -50.27 -40.08
C ASN A 268 49.32 -49.43 -40.98
N GLU A 269 49.40 -49.75 -42.28
CA GLU A 269 50.16 -48.99 -43.27
C GLU A 269 49.49 -47.65 -43.62
N VAL A 270 48.17 -47.64 -43.74
CA VAL A 270 47.35 -46.42 -43.91
C VAL A 270 47.43 -45.51 -42.66
N ILE A 271 47.42 -46.07 -41.46
CA ILE A 271 47.62 -45.32 -40.20
C ILE A 271 49.03 -44.73 -40.14
N LYS A 272 50.07 -45.48 -40.55
CA LYS A 272 51.44 -44.97 -40.65
C LYS A 272 51.58 -43.81 -41.63
N GLU A 273 50.95 -43.89 -42.80
CA GLU A 273 50.97 -42.80 -43.80
C GLU A 273 50.18 -41.56 -43.33
N ARG A 274 49.07 -41.73 -42.62
CA ARG A 274 48.37 -40.61 -41.95
C ARG A 274 49.22 -39.96 -40.86
N ALA A 275 49.95 -40.74 -40.04
CA ALA A 275 50.84 -40.19 -39.03
C ALA A 275 52.05 -39.42 -39.62
N LYS A 276 52.58 -39.86 -40.77
CA LYS A 276 53.66 -39.14 -41.48
C LYS A 276 53.18 -37.83 -42.09
N THR A 277 51.98 -37.82 -42.70
CA THR A 277 51.39 -36.60 -43.27
C THR A 277 51.04 -35.57 -42.18
N GLU A 278 50.61 -36.02 -41.00
CA GLU A 278 50.35 -35.14 -39.86
C GLU A 278 51.64 -34.57 -39.22
N LYS A 279 52.74 -35.35 -39.15
CA LYS A 279 54.06 -34.86 -38.74
C LYS A 279 54.67 -33.86 -39.72
N LYS A 280 54.51 -34.05 -41.04
CA LYS A 280 54.90 -33.05 -42.06
C LYS A 280 54.14 -31.74 -41.91
N ARG A 281 52.87 -31.79 -41.46
CA ARG A 281 52.02 -30.61 -41.24
C ARG A 281 52.38 -29.82 -39.96
N LYS A 282 53.10 -30.43 -39.00
CA LYS A 282 53.50 -29.81 -37.71
C LYS A 282 54.95 -29.29 -37.67
N GLY A 283 55.79 -29.59 -38.67
CA GLY A 283 57.19 -29.12 -38.75
C GLY A 283 57.42 -27.89 -39.64
N LEU A 284 56.35 -27.26 -40.14
CA LEU A 284 56.38 -26.07 -40.99
C LEU A 284 55.83 -24.81 -40.29
N PHE A 285 55.65 -24.84 -38.97
CA PHE A 285 55.25 -23.73 -38.11
C PHE A 285 55.94 -23.84 -36.75
#